data_AF-D1L6F0-F1
#
_entry.id   AF-D1L6F0-F1
#
_cell.length_a   1.000
_cell.length_b   1.000
_cell.length_c   1.000
_cell.angle_alpha   90.00
_cell.angle_beta   90.00
_cell.angle_gamma   90.00
#
_symmetry.space_group_name_H-M   'P 1'
#
loop_
_entity.id
_entity.type
_entity.pdbx_description
1 polymer ?
#
loop_
_entity_poly.entity_id
_entity_poly.type
_entity_poly.pdbx_seq_one_letter_code
_entity_poly.pdbx_strand_id
1 'polypeptide(L)'
;CYNAQDSNALSETQSWYQEMSKLRAKFEALQRTQRHLLGEDLGPLSVKELQQLEKQLECALSQARQRKTQLMMEQVDELRRKERHLGEINRQLKHKLEAEGCSNYRTLQQASWPAPGGAVVDHDGVTFHVQLPAHSAAMDCEPTLQIGYPHQYVPPEAANNIPRSAPAAGGENNFMLGWAL
;
A
#
# COMPACT_ATOMS: atom_id res chain seq x y z
N CYS A 1 -55.42 42.21 28.04
CA CYS A 1 -55.07 41.40 26.85
C CYS A 1 -53.65 40.83 26.99
N TYR A 2 -53.43 39.78 27.79
CA TYR A 2 -52.08 39.23 28.07
C TYR A 2 -51.96 37.70 27.82
N ASN A 3 -52.89 37.09 27.08
CA ASN A 3 -52.97 35.61 26.93
C ASN A 3 -52.60 35.06 25.54
N ALA A 4 -52.27 35.91 24.55
CA ALA A 4 -51.99 35.46 23.18
C ALA A 4 -50.51 35.10 22.93
N GLN A 5 -49.58 35.68 23.69
CA GLN A 5 -48.14 35.42 23.52
C GLN A 5 -47.69 34.14 24.21
N ASP A 6 -48.25 33.84 25.39
CA ASP A 6 -47.92 32.63 26.16
C ASP A 6 -48.44 31.35 25.48
N SER A 7 -49.63 31.44 24.87
CA SER A 7 -50.23 30.34 24.10
C SER A 7 -49.41 29.99 22.84
N ASN A 8 -48.78 30.98 22.22
CA ASN A 8 -47.92 30.76 21.05
C ASN A 8 -46.58 30.14 21.45
N ALA A 9 -45.94 30.59 22.53
CA ALA A 9 -44.71 30.00 23.06
C ALA A 9 -44.88 28.55 23.54
N LEU A 10 -46.03 28.23 24.15
CA LEU A 10 -46.42 26.86 24.52
C LEU A 10 -46.60 25.97 23.27
N SER A 11 -47.23 26.49 22.22
CA SER A 11 -47.42 25.79 20.94
C SER A 11 -46.08 25.52 20.23
N GLU A 12 -45.19 26.50 20.19
CA GLU A 12 -43.84 26.36 19.62
C GLU A 12 -43.00 25.34 20.40
N THR A 13 -43.07 25.38 21.72
CA THR A 13 -42.40 24.42 22.60
C THR A 13 -42.93 23.00 22.34
N GLN A 14 -44.25 22.83 22.26
CA GLN A 14 -44.88 21.53 21.96
C GLN A 14 -44.49 21.02 20.56
N SER A 15 -44.43 21.91 19.56
CA SER A 15 -43.94 21.60 18.21
C SER A 15 -42.49 21.11 18.25
N TRP A 16 -41.61 21.81 18.99
CA TRP A 16 -40.22 21.42 19.17
C TRP A 16 -40.06 20.02 19.81
N TYR A 17 -40.86 19.72 20.85
CA TYR A 17 -40.88 18.39 21.45
C TYR A 17 -41.33 17.30 20.48
N GLN A 18 -42.32 17.58 19.63
CA GLN A 18 -42.76 16.64 18.59
C GLN A 18 -41.66 16.40 17.56
N GLU A 19 -41.02 17.45 17.07
CA GLU A 19 -39.92 17.33 16.10
C GLU A 19 -38.73 16.55 16.69
N MET A 20 -38.37 16.82 17.95
CA MET A 20 -37.33 16.07 18.63
C MET A 20 -37.69 14.59 18.79
N SER A 21 -38.96 14.28 19.12
CA SER A 21 -39.44 12.90 19.22
C SER A 21 -39.40 12.19 17.87
N LYS A 22 -39.81 12.86 16.78
CA LYS A 22 -39.72 12.33 15.41
C LYS A 22 -38.27 12.08 15.01
N LEU A 23 -37.35 12.99 15.33
CA LEU A 23 -35.94 12.85 15.03
C LEU A 23 -35.32 11.68 15.80
N ARG A 24 -35.65 11.54 17.09
CA ARG A 24 -35.19 10.43 17.92
C ARG A 24 -35.66 9.08 17.39
N ALA A 25 -36.94 8.99 16.99
CA ALA A 25 -37.48 7.77 16.38
C ALA A 25 -36.75 7.39 15.07
N LYS A 26 -36.44 8.39 14.21
CA LYS A 26 -35.65 8.16 12.99
C LYS A 26 -34.24 7.68 13.31
N PHE A 27 -33.58 8.28 14.29
CA PHE A 27 -32.24 7.88 14.73
C PHE A 27 -32.23 6.44 15.23
N GLU A 28 -33.15 6.07 16.12
CA GLU A 28 -33.25 4.72 16.66
C GLU A 28 -33.57 3.69 15.57
N ALA A 29 -34.43 4.04 14.60
CA ALA A 29 -34.69 3.19 13.44
C ALA A 29 -33.43 2.98 12.58
N LEU A 30 -32.67 4.04 12.31
CA LEU A 30 -31.44 3.97 11.54
C LEU A 30 -30.37 3.12 12.26
N GLN A 31 -30.18 3.35 13.57
CA GLN A 31 -29.23 2.59 14.38
C GLN A 31 -29.60 1.10 14.43
N ARG A 32 -30.90 0.77 14.52
CA ARG A 32 -31.37 -0.61 14.45
C ARG A 32 -31.04 -1.26 13.10
N THR A 33 -31.29 -0.55 12.00
CA THR A 33 -30.93 -1.03 10.66
C THR A 33 -29.42 -1.24 10.53
N GLN A 34 -28.60 -0.33 11.06
CA GLN A 34 -27.14 -0.49 11.06
C GLN A 34 -26.72 -1.78 11.79
N ARG A 35 -27.27 -2.04 12.98
CA ARG A 35 -27.01 -3.27 13.73
C ARG A 35 -27.38 -4.51 12.91
N HIS A 36 -28.55 -4.52 12.27
CA HIS A 36 -28.94 -5.63 11.38
C HIS A 36 -27.93 -5.82 10.23
N LEU A 37 -27.50 -4.74 9.56
CA LEU A 37 -26.49 -4.80 8.49
C LEU A 37 -25.13 -5.33 8.97
N LEU A 38 -24.81 -5.14 10.26
CA LEU A 38 -23.61 -5.69 10.91
C LEU A 38 -23.81 -7.12 11.42
N GLY A 39 -25.00 -7.70 11.26
CA GLY A 39 -25.33 -9.05 11.74
C GLY A 39 -25.73 -9.11 13.22
N GLU A 40 -26.00 -7.97 13.84
CA GLU A 40 -26.41 -7.85 15.24
C GLU A 40 -27.95 -7.76 15.37
N ASP A 41 -28.48 -8.14 16.54
CA ASP A 41 -29.90 -8.06 16.88
C ASP A 41 -30.86 -8.66 15.83
N LEU A 42 -30.47 -9.79 15.25
CA LEU A 42 -31.23 -10.45 14.18
C LEU A 42 -32.48 -11.21 14.66
N GLY A 43 -32.58 -11.51 15.96
CA GLY A 43 -33.65 -12.32 16.54
C GLY A 43 -35.08 -11.86 16.23
N PRO A 44 -35.40 -10.55 16.18
CA PRO A 44 -36.73 -10.06 15.82
C PRO A 44 -37.09 -10.15 14.33
N LEU A 45 -36.14 -10.44 13.44
CA LEU A 45 -36.41 -10.53 12.01
C LEU A 45 -37.02 -11.88 11.63
N SER A 46 -38.00 -11.84 10.74
CA SER A 46 -38.53 -13.04 10.10
C SER A 46 -37.55 -13.62 9.08
N VAL A 47 -37.75 -14.89 8.70
CA VAL A 47 -36.93 -15.56 7.66
C VAL A 47 -36.91 -14.78 6.34
N LYS A 48 -38.05 -14.18 5.94
CA LYS A 48 -38.14 -13.38 4.71
C LYS A 48 -37.30 -12.11 4.79
N GLU A 49 -37.30 -11.45 5.95
CA GLU A 49 -36.51 -10.23 6.15
C GLU A 49 -35.01 -10.54 6.23
N LEU A 50 -34.63 -11.66 6.85
CA LEU A 50 -33.26 -12.16 6.85
C LEU A 50 -32.75 -12.45 5.43
N GLN A 51 -33.54 -13.14 4.60
CA GLN A 51 -33.19 -13.39 3.20
C GLN A 51 -33.03 -12.10 2.39
N GLN A 52 -33.89 -11.11 2.65
CA GLN A 52 -33.77 -9.80 2.00
C GLN A 52 -32.52 -9.05 2.45
N LEU A 53 -32.18 -9.11 3.73
CA LEU A 53 -30.97 -8.52 4.30
C LEU A 53 -29.70 -9.17 3.72
N GLU A 54 -29.67 -10.49 3.66
CA GLU A 54 -28.57 -11.26 3.05
C GLU A 54 -28.36 -10.85 1.59
N LYS A 55 -29.44 -10.86 0.79
CA LYS A 55 -29.38 -10.42 -0.61
C LYS A 55 -28.88 -8.99 -0.77
N GLN A 56 -29.29 -8.08 0.12
CA GLN A 56 -28.82 -6.69 0.12
C GLN A 56 -27.30 -6.61 0.38
N LEU A 57 -26.80 -7.37 1.36
CA LEU A 57 -25.38 -7.42 1.70
C LEU A 57 -24.56 -8.06 0.57
N GLU A 58 -25.03 -9.16 -0.02
CA GLU A 58 -24.39 -9.81 -1.17
C GLU A 58 -24.26 -8.87 -2.37
N CYS A 59 -25.34 -8.16 -2.72
CA CYS A 59 -25.33 -7.16 -3.79
C CYS A 59 -24.31 -6.06 -3.51
N ALA A 60 -24.30 -5.50 -2.30
CA ALA A 60 -23.38 -4.42 -1.93
C ALA A 60 -21.92 -4.90 -1.94
N LEU A 61 -21.65 -6.10 -1.42
CA LEU A 61 -20.33 -6.71 -1.41
C LEU A 61 -19.82 -6.99 -2.84
N SER A 62 -20.68 -7.52 -3.70
CA SER A 62 -20.37 -7.75 -5.11
C SER A 62 -19.99 -6.45 -5.81
N GLN A 63 -20.78 -5.39 -5.63
CA GLN A 63 -20.49 -4.06 -6.19
C GLN A 63 -19.17 -3.49 -5.66
N ALA A 64 -18.91 -3.61 -4.36
CA ALA A 64 -17.66 -3.14 -3.75
C ALA A 64 -16.44 -3.87 -4.33
N ARG A 65 -16.52 -5.20 -4.45
CA ARG A 65 -15.46 -6.03 -5.06
C ARG A 65 -15.25 -5.67 -6.53
N GLN A 66 -16.32 -5.54 -7.30
CA GLN A 66 -16.24 -5.14 -8.71
C GLN A 66 -15.57 -3.78 -8.86
N ARG A 67 -15.96 -2.79 -8.05
CA ARG A 67 -15.34 -1.46 -8.05
C ARG A 67 -13.86 -1.51 -7.68
N LYS A 68 -13.50 -2.29 -6.66
CA LYS A 68 -12.09 -2.48 -6.27
C LYS A 68 -11.27 -3.07 -7.42
N THR A 69 -11.77 -4.13 -8.05
CA THR A 69 -11.12 -4.77 -9.19
C THR A 69 -10.96 -3.80 -10.36
N GLN A 70 -12.00 -3.03 -10.68
CA GLN A 70 -11.96 -2.03 -11.74
C GLN A 70 -10.87 -0.98 -11.49
N LEU A 71 -10.81 -0.43 -10.27
CA LEU A 71 -9.78 0.56 -9.90
C LEU A 71 -8.36 -0.04 -9.97
N MET A 72 -8.18 -1.29 -9.55
CA MET A 72 -6.89 -1.97 -9.65
C MET A 72 -6.46 -2.18 -11.10
N MET A 73 -7.39 -2.55 -11.99
CA MET A 73 -7.11 -2.69 -13.42
C MET A 73 -6.71 -1.34 -14.04
N GLU A 74 -7.43 -0.27 -13.70
CA GLU A 74 -7.11 1.08 -14.15
C GLU A 74 -5.70 1.52 -13.70
N GLN A 75 -5.31 1.21 -12.46
CA GLN A 75 -3.95 1.47 -11.96
C GLN A 75 -2.89 0.68 -12.73
N VAL A 76 -3.13 -0.59 -13.02
CA VAL A 76 -2.21 -1.42 -13.82
C VAL A 76 -2.03 -0.83 -15.23
N ASP A 77 -3.12 -0.43 -15.87
CA ASP A 77 -3.07 0.15 -17.21
C ASP A 77 -2.36 1.51 -17.24
N GLU A 78 -2.57 2.34 -16.21
CA GLU A 78 -1.86 3.60 -16.01
C GLU A 78 -0.35 3.38 -15.87
N LEU A 79 0.06 2.44 -15.01
CA LEU A 79 1.47 2.12 -14.80
C LEU A 79 2.12 1.57 -16.07
N ARG A 80 1.44 0.68 -16.80
CA ARG A 80 1.92 0.16 -18.09
C ARG A 80 2.09 1.27 -19.14
N ARG A 81 1.21 2.29 -19.13
CA ARG A 81 1.34 3.44 -20.03
C ARG A 81 2.56 4.28 -19.67
N LYS A 82 2.79 4.54 -18.39
CA LYS A 82 3.97 5.25 -17.88
C LYS A 82 5.25 4.50 -18.19
N GLU A 83 5.29 3.19 -17.98
CA GLU A 83 6.43 2.33 -18.31
C GLU A 83 6.80 2.46 -19.79
N ARG A 84 5.83 2.32 -20.70
CA ARG A 84 6.08 2.48 -22.15
C ARG A 84 6.60 3.87 -22.49
N HIS A 85 6.00 4.91 -21.90
CA HIS A 85 6.40 6.29 -22.16
C HIS A 85 7.83 6.58 -21.68
N LEU A 86 8.18 6.13 -20.48
CA LEU A 86 9.53 6.29 -19.94
C LEU A 86 10.54 5.43 -20.72
N GLY A 87 10.16 4.22 -21.12
CA GLY A 87 10.98 3.36 -21.98
C GLY A 87 11.28 4.01 -23.33
N GLU A 88 10.31 4.71 -23.92
CA GLU A 88 10.49 5.49 -25.14
C GLU A 88 11.49 6.63 -24.95
N ILE A 89 11.29 7.46 -23.91
CA ILE A 89 12.20 8.58 -23.59
C ILE A 89 13.62 8.06 -23.33
N ASN A 90 13.76 6.99 -22.56
CA ASN A 90 15.06 6.41 -22.24
C ASN A 90 15.77 5.90 -23.51
N ARG A 91 15.04 5.25 -24.42
CA ARG A 91 15.59 4.82 -25.72
C ARG A 91 16.08 6.00 -26.55
N GLN A 92 15.32 7.09 -26.60
CA GLN A 92 15.73 8.31 -27.31
C GLN A 92 16.98 8.95 -26.69
N LEU A 93 17.05 9.01 -25.36
CA LEU A 93 18.21 9.55 -24.65
C LEU A 93 19.47 8.69 -24.88
N LYS A 94 19.35 7.36 -24.84
CA LYS A 94 20.46 6.46 -25.19
C LYS A 94 20.97 6.69 -26.60
N HIS A 95 20.05 6.81 -27.57
CA HIS A 95 20.44 7.07 -28.95
C HIS A 95 21.15 8.43 -29.12
N LYS A 96 20.67 9.48 -28.45
CA LYS A 96 21.34 10.80 -28.43
C LYS A 96 22.73 10.72 -27.80
N LEU A 97 22.88 10.01 -26.68
CA LEU A 97 24.17 9.85 -26.02
C LEU A 97 25.17 9.11 -26.92
N GLU A 98 24.72 8.07 -27.62
CA GLU A 98 25.56 7.34 -28.57
C GLU A 98 25.96 8.22 -29.77
N ALA A 99 25.02 9.02 -30.30
CA ALA A 99 25.25 9.92 -31.42
C ALA A 99 26.18 11.11 -31.06
N GLU A 100 25.98 11.74 -29.89
CA GLU A 100 26.73 12.92 -29.46
C GLU A 100 28.05 12.57 -28.76
N GLY A 101 28.14 11.40 -28.11
CA GLY A 101 29.28 11.04 -27.28
C GLY A 101 30.32 10.12 -27.92
N CYS A 102 30.08 9.56 -29.12
CA CYS A 102 31.02 8.64 -29.76
C CYS A 102 32.43 9.25 -29.97
N SER A 103 32.53 10.59 -30.00
CA SER A 103 33.81 11.30 -30.07
C SER A 103 34.49 11.55 -28.70
N ASN A 104 33.73 11.62 -27.61
CA ASN A 104 34.22 12.22 -26.36
C ASN A 104 34.43 11.18 -25.24
N TYR A 105 33.60 10.14 -25.14
CA TYR A 105 33.77 9.09 -24.10
C TYR A 105 34.69 7.95 -24.53
N ARG A 106 34.79 7.64 -25.84
CA ARG A 106 35.67 6.59 -26.35
C ARG A 106 37.15 6.98 -26.15
N THR A 107 37.48 8.24 -26.36
CA THR A 107 38.84 8.79 -26.16
C THR A 107 39.25 8.78 -24.67
N LEU A 108 38.32 9.04 -23.74
CA LEU A 108 38.62 9.01 -22.29
C LEU A 108 38.73 7.58 -21.74
N GLN A 109 37.88 6.65 -22.20
CA GLN A 109 37.91 5.25 -21.77
C GLN A 109 39.13 4.49 -22.32
N GLN A 110 39.62 4.87 -23.50
CA GLN A 110 40.86 4.32 -24.10
C GLN A 110 42.14 4.90 -23.48
N ALA A 111 42.05 6.03 -22.76
CA ALA A 111 43.16 6.64 -22.02
C ALA A 111 43.32 6.10 -20.57
N SER A 112 42.38 5.27 -20.09
CA SER A 112 42.33 4.90 -18.66
C SER A 112 43.05 3.61 -18.27
N TRP A 113 43.73 2.91 -19.17
CA TRP A 113 44.60 1.78 -18.79
C TRP A 113 45.76 1.62 -19.78
N PRO A 114 47.00 2.01 -19.42
CA PRO A 114 48.16 1.45 -20.10
C PRO A 114 48.18 -0.06 -19.84
N ALA A 115 48.26 -0.85 -20.91
CA ALA A 115 48.44 -2.30 -20.79
C ALA A 115 49.60 -2.61 -19.83
N PRO A 116 49.49 -3.61 -18.94
CA PRO A 116 50.63 -4.05 -18.14
C PRO A 116 51.57 -4.80 -19.08
N GLY A 117 52.51 -4.04 -19.66
CA GLY A 117 53.43 -4.51 -20.69
C GLY A 117 54.73 -3.72 -20.66
N GLY A 118 55.46 -3.85 -19.54
CA GLY A 118 56.90 -3.64 -19.46
C GLY A 118 57.40 -2.19 -19.51
N ALA A 119 57.57 -1.55 -18.35
CA ALA A 119 58.58 -0.52 -18.23
C ALA A 119 59.96 -1.20 -18.07
N VAL A 120 60.79 -1.14 -19.11
CA VAL A 120 62.22 -1.44 -18.97
C VAL A 120 62.86 -0.20 -18.36
N VAL A 121 63.28 -0.30 -17.10
CA VAL A 121 64.17 0.69 -16.49
C VAL A 121 65.58 0.13 -16.61
N ASP A 122 66.39 0.71 -17.49
CA ASP A 122 67.78 0.34 -17.66
C ASP A 122 68.62 1.03 -16.57
N HIS A 123 69.24 0.24 -15.70
CA HIS A 123 70.37 0.71 -14.91
C HIS A 123 71.37 -0.43 -14.74
N ASP A 124 72.58 -0.20 -15.27
CA ASP A 124 73.77 -1.05 -15.14
C ASP A 124 73.57 -2.55 -15.46
N GLY A 125 72.85 -2.85 -16.55
CA GLY A 125 73.06 -4.06 -17.33
C GLY A 125 72.49 -5.38 -16.77
N VAL A 126 71.54 -5.35 -15.82
CA VAL A 126 70.85 -6.56 -15.36
C VAL A 126 69.34 -6.45 -15.51
N THR A 127 68.75 -7.30 -16.36
CA THR A 127 67.31 -7.41 -16.59
C THR A 127 66.66 -8.34 -15.56
N PHE A 128 65.82 -7.82 -14.69
CA PHE A 128 65.00 -8.63 -13.78
C PHE A 128 63.57 -8.79 -14.33
N HIS A 129 63.17 -10.03 -14.62
CA HIS A 129 61.80 -10.35 -15.06
C HIS A 129 60.94 -10.72 -13.84
N VAL A 130 60.13 -9.78 -13.34
CA VAL A 130 59.14 -10.08 -12.30
C VAL A 130 57.84 -10.51 -12.98
N GLN A 131 57.54 -11.80 -12.91
CA GLN A 131 56.32 -12.38 -13.44
C GLN A 131 55.24 -12.38 -12.35
N LEU A 132 54.23 -11.52 -12.50
CA LEU A 132 53.07 -11.47 -11.60
C LEU A 132 51.99 -12.45 -12.09
N PRO A 133 51.41 -13.32 -11.23
CA PRO A 133 50.36 -14.24 -11.66
C PRO A 133 49.08 -13.50 -12.03
N ALA A 134 48.68 -13.62 -13.29
CA ALA A 134 47.39 -13.18 -13.80
C ALA A 134 46.27 -14.04 -13.20
N HIS A 135 45.61 -13.55 -12.15
CA HIS A 135 44.29 -14.05 -11.76
C HIS A 135 43.24 -13.18 -12.44
N SER A 136 43.02 -13.50 -13.71
CA SER A 136 41.76 -13.22 -14.39
C SER A 136 40.62 -13.93 -13.65
N ALA A 137 39.93 -13.22 -12.78
CA ALA A 137 38.58 -13.57 -12.36
C ALA A 137 37.67 -12.43 -12.80
N ALA A 138 36.93 -12.68 -13.88
CA ALA A 138 35.71 -11.97 -14.16
C ALA A 138 34.85 -12.00 -12.89
N MET A 139 34.74 -10.87 -12.21
CA MET A 139 33.77 -10.71 -11.13
C MET A 139 32.42 -10.48 -11.79
N ASP A 140 31.68 -11.56 -11.99
CA ASP A 140 30.23 -11.50 -12.21
C ASP A 140 29.58 -10.96 -10.93
N CYS A 141 29.54 -9.64 -10.81
CA CYS A 141 28.78 -8.96 -9.76
C CYS A 141 27.30 -9.02 -10.13
N GLU A 142 26.63 -10.13 -9.82
CA GLU A 142 25.16 -10.17 -9.79
C GLU A 142 24.68 -9.56 -8.45
N PRO A 143 23.96 -8.42 -8.44
CA PRO A 143 23.41 -7.90 -7.20
C PRO A 143 22.14 -8.68 -6.88
N THR A 144 22.22 -9.69 -6.03
CA THR A 144 21.01 -10.34 -5.48
C THR A 144 20.27 -9.33 -4.61
N LEU A 145 19.27 -8.65 -5.18
CA LEU A 145 18.36 -7.79 -4.42
C LEU A 145 17.42 -8.68 -3.58
N GLN A 146 17.79 -8.91 -2.32
CA GLN A 146 16.89 -9.52 -1.33
C GLN A 146 15.78 -8.53 -0.96
N ILE A 147 14.65 -8.61 -1.67
CA ILE A 147 13.42 -7.89 -1.33
C ILE A 147 12.50 -8.89 -0.62
N GLY A 148 12.59 -8.92 0.71
CA GLY A 148 11.73 -9.74 1.56
C GLY A 148 12.27 -9.81 3.00
N TYR A 149 11.38 -9.67 3.99
CA TYR A 149 11.73 -9.76 5.41
C TYR A 149 12.35 -11.14 5.75
N PRO A 150 13.43 -11.22 6.54
CA PRO A 150 13.92 -12.50 7.03
C PRO A 150 12.89 -13.06 8.02
N HIS A 151 12.20 -14.13 7.61
CA HIS A 151 11.44 -14.95 8.54
C HIS A 151 12.43 -15.60 9.51
N GLN A 152 12.44 -15.11 10.75
CA GLN A 152 13.01 -15.81 11.90
C GLN A 152 12.21 -17.11 12.09
N TYR A 153 12.80 -18.22 11.68
CA TYR A 153 12.33 -19.56 11.97
C TYR A 153 12.46 -19.83 13.47
N VAL A 154 11.34 -19.99 14.18
CA VAL A 154 11.30 -20.38 15.60
C VAL A 154 10.83 -21.85 15.68
N PRO A 155 11.59 -22.76 16.33
CA PRO A 155 11.21 -24.17 16.46
C PRO A 155 9.96 -24.38 17.33
N PRO A 156 9.18 -25.46 17.10
CA PRO A 156 7.88 -25.64 17.72
C PRO A 156 7.96 -26.41 19.04
N GLU A 157 8.51 -25.82 20.12
CA GLU A 157 8.45 -26.45 21.46
C GLU A 157 8.15 -25.48 22.63
N ALA A 158 7.59 -24.30 22.36
CA ALA A 158 7.21 -23.34 23.42
C ALA A 158 5.74 -22.87 23.34
N ALA A 159 4.84 -23.68 22.77
CA ALA A 159 3.42 -23.37 22.60
C ALA A 159 2.54 -23.61 23.86
N ASN A 160 3.13 -23.72 25.05
CA ASN A 160 2.38 -23.79 26.30
C ASN A 160 2.91 -22.70 27.24
N ASN A 161 2.15 -21.60 27.36
CA ASN A 161 1.97 -20.73 28.54
C ASN A 161 1.69 -19.27 28.15
N ILE A 162 0.58 -19.01 27.44
CA ILE A 162 0.04 -17.64 27.34
C ILE A 162 -1.06 -17.49 28.40
N PRO A 163 -0.90 -16.64 29.43
CA PRO A 163 -1.97 -16.32 30.36
C PRO A 163 -3.08 -15.56 29.65
N ARG A 164 -4.31 -16.05 29.83
CA ARG A 164 -5.56 -15.43 29.38
C ARG A 164 -5.80 -14.13 30.17
N SER A 165 -5.48 -12.97 29.61
CA SER A 165 -5.86 -11.67 30.18
C SER A 165 -7.25 -11.25 29.68
N ALA A 166 -8.22 -11.25 30.59
CA ALA A 166 -9.53 -10.62 30.45
C ALA A 166 -9.44 -9.10 30.76
N PRO A 167 -10.47 -8.29 30.44
CA PRO A 167 -10.31 -6.90 30.02
C PRO A 167 -10.16 -5.92 31.18
N ALA A 168 -9.27 -4.95 31.01
CA ALA A 168 -9.25 -3.73 31.82
C ALA A 168 -9.88 -2.59 31.04
N ALA A 169 -10.77 -1.88 31.71
CA ALA A 169 -11.47 -0.70 31.23
C ALA A 169 -10.47 0.41 30.83
N GLY A 170 -10.79 1.12 29.75
CA GLY A 170 -10.02 2.27 29.28
C GLY A 170 -10.25 2.45 27.80
N GLY A 171 -11.16 3.34 27.43
CA GLY A 171 -11.53 3.57 26.05
C GLY A 171 -10.37 4.09 25.21
N GLU A 172 -10.19 3.48 24.05
CA GLU A 172 -9.62 4.11 22.86
C GLU A 172 -10.00 3.25 21.65
N ASN A 173 -10.69 3.88 20.70
CA ASN A 173 -11.26 3.23 19.53
C ASN A 173 -10.15 2.73 18.59
N ASN A 174 -9.93 1.41 18.56
CA ASN A 174 -9.00 0.77 17.63
C ASN A 174 -9.63 0.48 16.25
N PHE A 175 -10.53 1.35 15.79
CA PHE A 175 -11.15 1.24 14.48
C PHE A 175 -10.28 2.02 13.48
N MET A 176 -9.74 1.34 12.46
CA MET A 176 -8.93 1.86 11.34
C MET A 176 -7.39 1.76 11.40
N LEU A 177 -6.82 0.60 11.72
CA LEU A 177 -5.43 0.28 11.32
C LEU A 177 -5.33 -0.73 10.15
N GLY A 178 -6.45 -1.18 9.59
CA GLY A 178 -6.50 -2.25 8.58
C GLY A 178 -6.67 -1.81 7.12
N TRP A 179 -6.76 -0.52 6.82
CA TRP A 179 -7.04 -0.03 5.47
C TRP A 179 -6.06 1.05 5.06
N ALA A 180 -4.83 0.64 4.78
CA ALA A 180 -3.88 1.41 3.99
C ALA A 180 -3.27 0.46 2.95
N LEU A 181 -3.79 0.55 1.72
CA LEU A 181 -3.20 0.05 0.48
C LEU A 181 -3.43 1.13 -0.57
#